data_AF-A0AAD1IVC2-F1
#
_entry.id   AF-A0AAD1IVC2-F1
#
_cell.length_a   1.000
_cell.length_b   1.000
_cell.length_c   1.000
_cell.angle_alpha   90.00
_cell.angle_beta   90.00
_cell.angle_gamma   90.00
#
_symmetry.space_group_name_H-M   'P 1'
#
loop_
_entity.id
_entity.type
_entity.pdbx_description
1 polymer ?
#
loop_
_entity_poly.entity_id
_entity_poly.type
_entity_poly.pdbx_seq_one_letter_code
_entity_poly.pdbx_strand_id
1 'polypeptide(L)'
;MYRVPGRGTYARESGRYLRQLGSIEDLMSLSQDTTMEVVRGVGRRVDVAAASRLRLDDDVVHTVVFRRLHGASGHGVPFVATTVHLPPSIARHVDGDPALQTGAVSTHTVIGLLEPHLAEPIAEAAQSITVAPADDAVASAVGCPQGHAMLRVDRLYSDSAGRPVELSVSHFLPEQYTYRVTLRRSS
;
A
#
# COMPACT_ATOMS: atom_id res chain seq x y z
N MET A 1 -15.73 25.31 -2.19
CA MET A 1 -15.14 26.61 -2.59
C MET A 1 -15.18 27.57 -1.41
N TYR A 2 -14.25 28.53 -1.33
CA TYR A 2 -14.33 29.62 -0.36
C TYR A 2 -13.91 30.95 -1.02
N ARG A 3 -14.54 32.05 -0.61
CA ARG A 3 -14.35 33.38 -1.19
C ARG A 3 -13.50 34.23 -0.25
N VAL A 4 -12.46 34.85 -0.78
CA VAL A 4 -11.64 35.81 -0.04
C VAL A 4 -12.00 37.21 -0.53
N PRO A 5 -12.58 38.09 0.30
CA PRO A 5 -12.91 39.45 -0.11
C PRO A 5 -11.67 40.16 -0.71
N GLY A 6 -11.81 40.69 -1.93
CA GLY A 6 -10.72 41.35 -2.66
C GLY A 6 -9.73 40.43 -3.40
N ARG A 7 -9.86 39.09 -3.31
CA ARG A 7 -8.92 38.13 -3.93
C ARG A 7 -9.57 37.05 -4.80
N GLY A 8 -10.90 37.07 -4.91
CA GLY A 8 -11.65 36.15 -5.76
C GLY A 8 -12.12 34.89 -5.02
N THR A 9 -12.48 33.89 -5.81
CA THR A 9 -13.06 32.62 -5.33
C THR A 9 -12.09 31.49 -5.60
N TYR A 10 -11.72 30.77 -4.54
CA TYR A 10 -10.80 29.65 -4.61
C TYR A 10 -11.55 28.32 -4.49
N ALA A 11 -11.10 27.32 -5.25
CA ALA A 11 -11.51 25.93 -5.03
C ALA A 11 -11.07 25.50 -3.62
N ARG A 12 -11.94 24.82 -2.87
CA ARG A 12 -11.49 24.13 -1.64
C ARG A 12 -10.77 22.88 -2.11
N GLU A 13 -9.44 22.82 -2.02
CA GLU A 13 -8.73 21.55 -2.04
C GLU A 13 -9.18 20.77 -0.80
N SER A 14 -10.06 19.81 -0.99
CA SER A 14 -10.48 18.87 0.03
C SER A 14 -9.69 17.60 -0.24
N GLY A 15 -8.83 17.16 0.69
CA GLY A 15 -8.21 15.83 0.59
C GLY A 15 -6.68 15.73 0.56
N ARG A 16 -5.92 16.78 0.89
CA ARG A 16 -4.46 16.59 1.09
C ARG A 16 -4.19 15.85 2.39
N TYR A 17 -3.84 14.57 2.28
CA TYR A 17 -3.46 13.75 3.42
C TYR A 17 -2.00 13.98 3.81
N LEU A 18 -1.77 14.34 5.08
CA LEU A 18 -0.48 14.71 5.63
C LEU A 18 -0.14 13.78 6.79
N ARG A 19 0.93 12.97 6.70
CA ARG A 19 1.37 12.14 7.85
C ARG A 19 2.88 12.11 8.03
N GLN A 20 3.26 11.99 9.30
CA GLN A 20 4.62 11.86 9.81
C GLN A 20 4.83 10.39 10.19
N LEU A 21 5.87 9.74 9.66
CA LEU A 21 6.16 8.33 9.91
C LEU A 21 7.47 8.20 10.72
N GLY A 22 7.40 7.58 11.91
CA GLY A 22 8.54 7.35 12.80
C GLY A 22 8.73 5.89 13.26
N SER A 23 7.69 5.05 13.22
CA SER A 23 7.77 3.61 13.56
C SER A 23 7.04 2.69 12.55
N ILE A 24 7.21 1.36 12.68
CA ILE A 24 6.42 0.37 11.93
C ILE A 24 4.92 0.53 12.25
N GLU A 25 4.54 0.88 13.48
CA GLU A 25 3.14 1.13 13.82
C GLU A 25 2.58 2.36 13.07
N ASP A 26 3.38 3.41 12.87
CA ASP A 26 2.97 4.56 12.06
C ASP A 26 2.78 4.17 10.58
N LEU A 27 3.62 3.25 10.08
CA LEU A 27 3.51 2.69 8.72
C LEU A 27 2.27 1.80 8.55
N MET A 28 1.79 1.20 9.65
CA MET A 28 0.57 0.39 9.73
C MET A 28 -0.69 1.25 9.95
N SER A 29 -0.53 2.45 10.52
CA SER A 29 -1.61 3.43 10.78
C SER A 29 -2.24 4.03 9.52
N LEU A 30 -1.75 3.70 8.31
CA LEU A 30 -2.43 3.94 7.03
C LEU A 30 -3.90 3.47 7.03
N SER A 31 -4.26 2.49 7.87
CA SER A 31 -5.58 1.87 8.01
C SER A 31 -6.63 2.68 8.80
N GLN A 32 -6.25 3.68 9.60
CA GLN A 32 -7.19 4.23 10.58
C GLN A 32 -8.30 5.09 9.97
N ASP A 33 -8.04 5.76 8.84
CA ASP A 33 -8.98 6.65 8.16
C ASP A 33 -9.29 6.22 6.71
N THR A 34 -8.91 5.00 6.34
CA THR A 34 -9.04 4.50 4.97
C THR A 34 -9.57 3.09 4.93
N THR A 35 -10.42 2.80 3.97
CA THR A 35 -10.86 1.44 3.68
C THR A 35 -9.99 0.84 2.60
N MET A 36 -9.65 -0.43 2.75
CA MET A 36 -9.00 -1.25 1.74
C MET A 36 -10.08 -2.01 0.97
N GLU A 37 -10.08 -1.91 -0.35
CA GLU A 37 -10.92 -2.72 -1.25
C GLU A 37 -10.01 -3.59 -2.13
N VAL A 38 -10.22 -4.90 -2.07
CA VAL A 38 -9.45 -5.87 -2.86
C VAL A 38 -9.95 -5.88 -4.30
N VAL A 39 -9.10 -5.41 -5.21
CA VAL A 39 -9.38 -5.39 -6.65
C VAL A 39 -9.13 -6.76 -7.27
N ARG A 40 -8.14 -7.48 -6.75
CA ARG A 40 -7.82 -8.85 -7.15
C ARG A 40 -7.31 -9.63 -5.95
N GLY A 41 -8.01 -10.69 -5.60
CA GLY A 41 -7.63 -11.56 -4.50
C GLY A 41 -6.28 -12.26 -4.68
N VAL A 42 -5.83 -12.90 -3.60
CA VAL A 42 -4.58 -13.66 -3.58
C VAL A 42 -4.59 -14.70 -4.69
N GLY A 43 -3.51 -14.75 -5.47
CA GLY A 43 -3.35 -15.78 -6.49
C GLY A 43 -1.90 -15.93 -6.91
N ARG A 44 -1.54 -17.14 -7.33
CA ARG A 44 -0.20 -17.49 -7.82
C ARG A 44 0.15 -16.70 -9.08
N ARG A 45 1.38 -16.18 -9.14
CA ARG A 45 1.96 -15.45 -10.27
C ARG A 45 3.43 -15.83 -10.45
N VAL A 46 3.93 -15.63 -11.66
CA VAL A 46 5.36 -15.67 -11.97
C VAL A 46 5.83 -14.23 -12.08
N ASP A 47 6.77 -13.82 -11.22
CA ASP A 47 7.31 -12.47 -11.19
C ASP A 47 8.76 -12.52 -10.66
N VAL A 48 9.71 -12.53 -11.58
CA VAL A 48 11.14 -12.64 -11.30
C VAL A 48 11.63 -11.47 -10.44
N ALA A 49 11.11 -10.26 -10.66
CA ALA A 49 11.54 -9.07 -9.93
C ALA A 49 11.06 -9.11 -8.48
N ALA A 50 9.80 -9.49 -8.26
CA ALA A 50 9.27 -9.66 -6.91
C ALA A 50 9.94 -10.82 -6.18
N ALA A 51 10.09 -11.97 -6.84
CA ALA A 51 10.72 -13.15 -6.27
C ALA A 51 12.18 -12.90 -5.86
N SER A 52 12.95 -12.22 -6.71
CA SER A 52 14.32 -11.83 -6.41
C SER A 52 14.42 -10.95 -5.16
N ARG A 53 13.52 -9.97 -5.02
CA ARG A 53 13.48 -9.08 -3.85
C ARG A 53 13.03 -9.79 -2.58
N LEU A 54 12.16 -10.78 -2.71
CA LEU A 54 11.75 -11.68 -1.65
C LEU A 54 12.80 -12.77 -1.36
N ARG A 55 13.91 -12.81 -2.11
CA ARG A 55 14.99 -13.80 -1.98
C ARG A 55 14.50 -15.23 -2.10
N LEU A 56 13.58 -15.47 -3.04
CA LEU A 56 13.10 -16.81 -3.36
C LEU A 56 14.04 -17.52 -4.33
N ASP A 57 14.10 -18.85 -4.23
CA ASP A 57 14.88 -19.69 -5.13
C ASP A 57 14.19 -19.91 -6.50
N ASP A 58 12.88 -19.68 -6.57
CA ASP A 58 12.06 -19.75 -7.79
C ASP A 58 11.46 -18.38 -8.14
N ASP A 59 10.76 -18.29 -9.28
CA ASP A 59 10.11 -17.07 -9.76
C ASP A 59 8.63 -16.95 -9.35
N VAL A 60 8.17 -17.80 -8.43
CA VAL A 60 6.77 -17.93 -8.05
C VAL A 60 6.48 -17.10 -6.80
N VAL A 61 5.52 -16.19 -6.93
CA VAL A 61 4.98 -15.41 -5.83
C VAL A 61 3.46 -15.55 -5.77
N HIS A 62 2.87 -15.21 -4.63
CA HIS A 62 1.44 -14.99 -4.54
C HIS A 62 1.17 -13.50 -4.46
N THR A 63 0.18 -13.04 -5.20
CA THR A 63 -0.08 -11.61 -5.35
C THR A 63 -1.53 -11.27 -5.07
N VAL A 64 -1.74 -10.29 -4.19
CA VAL A 64 -3.03 -9.62 -3.96
C VAL A 64 -2.92 -8.15 -4.38
N VAL A 65 -3.98 -7.62 -4.98
CA VAL A 65 -4.04 -6.21 -5.40
C VAL A 65 -5.24 -5.57 -4.74
N PHE A 66 -5.01 -4.44 -4.08
CA PHE A 66 -6.06 -3.66 -3.46
C PHE A 66 -5.86 -2.17 -3.74
N ARG A 67 -6.93 -1.40 -3.55
CA ARG A 67 -6.86 0.06 -3.47
C ARG A 67 -7.28 0.52 -2.09
N ARG A 68 -6.79 1.68 -1.66
CA ARG A 68 -7.35 2.34 -0.49
C ARG A 68 -8.20 3.52 -0.91
N LEU A 69 -9.33 3.66 -0.23
CA LEU A 69 -10.27 4.73 -0.42
C LEU A 69 -10.25 5.64 0.81
N HIS A 70 -10.29 6.93 0.56
CA HIS A 70 -10.45 7.95 1.60
C HIS A 70 -11.85 8.54 1.53
N GLY A 71 -12.53 8.61 2.68
CA GLY A 71 -13.91 9.09 2.80
C GLY A 71 -14.85 8.07 3.43
N ALA A 72 -16.14 8.40 3.50
CA ALA A 72 -17.15 7.50 4.06
C ALA A 72 -17.31 6.23 3.21
N SER A 73 -17.60 5.09 3.86
CA SER A 73 -17.89 3.82 3.20
C SER A 73 -18.94 3.99 2.09
N GLY A 74 -18.65 3.48 0.89
CA GLY A 74 -19.51 3.62 -0.30
C GLY A 74 -19.30 4.90 -1.12
N HIS A 75 -18.59 5.91 -0.57
CA HIS A 75 -18.27 7.18 -1.26
C HIS A 75 -16.78 7.52 -1.21
N GLY A 76 -15.94 6.55 -0.87
CA GLY A 76 -14.50 6.76 -0.77
C GLY A 76 -13.88 7.05 -2.14
N VAL A 77 -12.93 7.98 -2.17
CA VAL A 77 -12.14 8.27 -3.37
C VAL A 77 -10.87 7.41 -3.32
N PRO A 78 -10.61 6.56 -4.33
CA PRO A 78 -9.40 5.76 -4.37
C PRO A 78 -8.20 6.66 -4.62
N PHE A 79 -7.17 6.53 -3.79
CA PHE A 79 -5.99 7.41 -3.85
C PHE A 79 -4.66 6.65 -3.91
N VAL A 80 -4.70 5.33 -3.69
CA VAL A 80 -3.55 4.45 -3.80
C VAL A 80 -3.99 3.08 -4.29
N ALA A 81 -3.23 2.53 -5.24
CA ALA A 81 -3.27 1.12 -5.62
C ALA A 81 -2.02 0.43 -5.08
N THR A 82 -2.19 -0.75 -4.48
CA THR A 82 -1.10 -1.53 -3.90
C THR A 82 -1.15 -2.95 -4.40
N THR A 83 0.00 -3.43 -4.85
CA THR A 83 0.25 -4.84 -5.15
C THR A 83 1.13 -5.40 -4.06
N VAL A 84 0.66 -6.45 -3.39
CA VAL A 84 1.45 -7.17 -2.39
C VAL A 84 1.88 -8.51 -2.98
N HIS A 85 3.17 -8.82 -2.83
CA HIS A 85 3.78 -10.08 -3.21
C HIS A 85 4.21 -10.82 -1.96
N LEU A 86 3.84 -12.10 -1.87
CA LEU A 86 4.10 -12.98 -0.75
C LEU A 86 4.90 -14.20 -1.21
N PRO A 87 5.88 -14.67 -0.42
CA PRO A 87 6.44 -16.00 -0.58
C PRO A 87 5.33 -17.07 -0.53
N PRO A 88 5.41 -18.17 -1.29
CA PRO A 88 4.43 -19.25 -1.23
C PRO A 88 4.21 -19.82 0.17
N SER A 89 5.26 -19.91 0.97
CA SER A 89 5.18 -20.38 2.37
C SER A 89 4.29 -19.49 3.23
N ILE A 90 4.37 -18.17 3.04
CA ILE A 90 3.62 -17.14 3.76
C ILE A 90 2.18 -17.04 3.25
N ALA A 91 2.00 -17.09 1.93
CA ALA A 91 0.68 -16.94 1.29
C ALA A 91 -0.35 -17.98 1.75
N ARG A 92 0.11 -19.21 2.06
CA ARG A 92 -0.76 -20.29 2.58
C ARG A 92 -1.48 -19.94 3.88
N HIS A 93 -0.96 -19.01 4.67
CA HIS A 93 -1.60 -18.60 5.93
C HIS A 93 -2.85 -17.75 5.72
N VAL A 94 -2.97 -17.09 4.56
CA VAL A 94 -4.08 -16.19 4.22
C VAL A 94 -4.81 -16.64 2.96
N ASP A 95 -4.51 -17.86 2.49
CA ASP A 95 -5.22 -18.46 1.36
C ASP A 95 -6.68 -18.74 1.77
N GLY A 96 -7.62 -18.28 0.94
CA GLY A 96 -9.04 -18.34 1.24
C GLY A 96 -9.56 -17.36 2.30
N ASP A 97 -8.72 -16.48 2.87
CA ASP A 97 -9.16 -15.47 3.84
C ASP A 97 -10.22 -14.55 3.20
N PRO A 98 -11.44 -14.43 3.79
CA PRO A 98 -12.50 -13.58 3.26
C PRO A 98 -12.09 -12.11 3.07
N ALA A 99 -11.17 -11.59 3.90
CA ALA A 99 -10.68 -10.22 3.81
C ALA A 99 -9.79 -9.98 2.58
N LEU A 100 -9.27 -11.04 1.95
CA LEU A 100 -8.41 -10.99 0.77
C LEU A 100 -9.06 -11.54 -0.50
N GLN A 101 -10.37 -11.80 -0.48
CA GLN A 101 -11.13 -12.16 -1.68
C GLN A 101 -11.38 -10.94 -2.56
N THR A 102 -11.46 -11.14 -3.88
CA THR A 102 -11.83 -10.06 -4.81
C THR A 102 -13.17 -9.42 -4.40
N GLY A 103 -13.19 -8.10 -4.26
CA GLY A 103 -14.35 -7.32 -3.81
C GLY A 103 -14.47 -7.18 -2.29
N ALA A 104 -13.61 -7.83 -1.50
CA ALA A 104 -13.60 -7.66 -0.05
C ALA A 104 -13.24 -6.23 0.34
N VAL A 105 -13.94 -5.69 1.34
CA VAL A 105 -13.67 -4.36 1.91
C VAL A 105 -13.40 -4.51 3.39
N SER A 106 -12.26 -4.00 3.86
CA SER A 106 -11.91 -4.01 5.28
C SER A 106 -10.99 -2.85 5.65
N THR A 107 -10.70 -2.69 6.93
CA THR A 107 -9.67 -1.75 7.41
C THR A 107 -8.33 -2.42 7.65
N HIS A 108 -8.24 -3.75 7.52
CA HIS A 108 -7.02 -4.50 7.76
C HIS A 108 -5.92 -4.15 6.74
N THR A 109 -4.68 -4.45 7.12
CA THR A 109 -3.55 -4.48 6.19
C THR A 109 -3.18 -5.93 5.93
N VAL A 110 -2.58 -6.24 4.78
CA VAL A 110 -2.16 -7.62 4.47
C VAL A 110 -1.15 -8.11 5.50
N ILE A 111 -0.12 -7.32 5.80
CA ILE A 111 0.86 -7.67 6.83
C ILE A 111 0.23 -7.83 8.23
N GLY A 112 -0.79 -7.04 8.57
CA GLY A 112 -1.52 -7.20 9.84
C GLY A 112 -2.41 -8.45 9.90
N LEU A 113 -2.88 -8.95 8.75
CA LEU A 113 -3.53 -10.26 8.67
C LEU A 113 -2.52 -11.40 8.77
N LEU A 114 -1.30 -11.19 8.27
CA LEU A 114 -0.23 -12.20 8.31
C LEU A 114 0.42 -12.34 9.68
N GLU A 115 0.64 -11.22 10.38
CA GLU A 115 1.42 -11.15 11.62
C GLU A 115 1.05 -12.21 12.69
N PRO A 116 -0.23 -12.51 12.97
CA PRO A 116 -0.61 -13.56 13.93
C PRO A 116 -0.19 -14.98 13.53
N HIS A 117 0.11 -15.22 12.25
CA HIS A 117 0.47 -16.53 11.71
C HIS A 117 1.98 -16.71 11.52
N LEU A 118 2.77 -15.66 11.70
CA LEU A 118 4.22 -15.73 11.54
C LEU A 118 4.88 -16.40 12.75
N ALA A 119 5.81 -17.30 12.47
CA ALA A 119 6.60 -17.94 13.55
C ALA A 119 7.54 -16.94 14.25
N GLU A 120 8.00 -15.94 13.51
CA GLU A 120 8.87 -14.87 13.98
C GLU A 120 8.17 -13.53 13.76
N PRO A 121 8.28 -12.58 14.70
CA PRO A 121 7.66 -11.26 14.54
C PRO A 121 8.34 -10.47 13.41
N ILE A 122 7.59 -9.54 12.81
CA ILE A 122 8.16 -8.55 11.90
C ILE A 122 9.11 -7.64 12.68
N ALA A 123 10.36 -7.58 12.25
CA ALA A 123 11.40 -6.79 12.92
C ALA A 123 11.85 -5.59 12.09
N GLU A 124 11.71 -5.66 10.75
CA GLU A 124 12.18 -4.61 9.86
C GLU A 124 11.16 -4.33 8.75
N ALA A 125 11.04 -3.05 8.38
CA ALA A 125 10.36 -2.60 7.17
C ALA A 125 11.28 -1.66 6.38
N ALA A 126 11.95 -2.19 5.37
CA ALA A 126 12.78 -1.38 4.47
C ALA A 126 11.89 -0.69 3.43
N GLN A 127 11.96 0.64 3.35
CA GLN A 127 11.11 1.44 2.47
C GLN A 127 11.94 2.23 1.45
N SER A 128 11.56 2.13 0.18
CA SER A 128 12.09 2.93 -0.92
C SER A 128 10.97 3.75 -1.54
N ILE A 129 11.24 5.02 -1.84
CA ILE A 129 10.27 5.95 -2.43
C ILE A 129 10.86 6.52 -3.71
N THR A 130 10.09 6.46 -4.79
CA THR A 130 10.46 6.96 -6.11
C THR A 130 9.22 7.48 -6.85
N VAL A 131 9.37 7.83 -8.12
CA VAL A 131 8.28 8.13 -9.04
C VAL A 131 8.19 7.01 -10.07
N ALA A 132 6.97 6.57 -10.39
CA ALA A 132 6.71 5.66 -11.49
C ALA A 132 5.41 6.06 -12.22
N PRO A 133 5.32 5.83 -13.54
CA PRO A 133 4.07 6.04 -14.26
C PRO A 133 3.02 5.01 -13.83
N ALA A 134 1.75 5.40 -13.81
CA ALA A 134 0.63 4.48 -13.65
C ALA A 134 0.53 3.56 -14.87
N ASP A 135 0.66 2.24 -14.65
CA ASP A 135 0.27 1.25 -15.65
C ASP A 135 -1.26 1.14 -15.75
N ASP A 136 -1.77 0.32 -16.67
CA ASP A 136 -3.21 0.19 -16.92
C ASP A 136 -3.98 -0.28 -15.68
N ALA A 137 -3.40 -1.19 -14.90
CA ALA A 137 -4.05 -1.74 -13.72
C ALA A 137 -4.11 -0.71 -12.60
N VAL A 138 -3.01 0.01 -12.35
CA VAL A 138 -2.94 1.11 -11.38
C VAL A 138 -3.87 2.24 -11.78
N ALA A 139 -3.79 2.69 -13.04
CA ALA A 139 -4.60 3.78 -13.59
C ALA A 139 -6.10 3.48 -13.46
N SER A 140 -6.51 2.26 -13.81
CA SER A 140 -7.90 1.81 -13.64
C SER A 140 -8.32 1.75 -12.17
N ALA A 141 -7.45 1.26 -11.28
CA ALA A 141 -7.77 1.10 -9.86
C ALA A 141 -8.03 2.43 -9.15
N VAL A 142 -7.29 3.50 -9.48
CA VAL A 142 -7.42 4.83 -8.85
C VAL A 142 -8.12 5.88 -9.72
N GLY A 143 -8.47 5.56 -10.97
CA GLY A 143 -9.20 6.48 -11.85
C GLY A 143 -8.36 7.64 -12.39
N CYS A 144 -7.08 7.41 -12.69
CA CYS A 144 -6.20 8.39 -13.35
C CYS A 144 -5.84 7.98 -14.78
N PRO A 145 -5.29 8.88 -15.61
CA PRO A 145 -4.79 8.51 -16.93
C PRO A 145 -3.61 7.52 -16.85
N GLN A 146 -3.51 6.60 -17.81
CA GLN A 146 -2.31 5.80 -18.02
C GLN A 146 -1.09 6.72 -18.18
N GLY A 147 0.03 6.35 -17.56
CA GLY A 147 1.25 7.16 -17.58
C GLY A 147 1.27 8.32 -16.59
N HIS A 148 0.20 8.56 -15.82
CA HIS A 148 0.19 9.59 -14.77
C HIS A 148 1.33 9.36 -13.79
N ALA A 149 2.05 10.41 -13.42
CA ALA A 149 3.20 10.29 -12.52
C ALA A 149 2.72 10.01 -11.09
N MET A 150 3.08 8.84 -10.56
CA MET A 150 2.67 8.38 -9.24
C MET A 150 3.84 8.42 -8.26
N LEU A 151 3.55 8.72 -6.99
CA LEU A 151 4.51 8.45 -5.92
C LEU A 151 4.51 6.94 -5.66
N ARG A 152 5.61 6.27 -6.01
CA ARG A 152 5.78 4.84 -5.81
C ARG A 152 6.53 4.58 -4.51
N VAL A 153 5.93 3.80 -3.64
CA VAL A 153 6.51 3.37 -2.36
C VAL A 153 6.59 1.85 -2.36
N ASP A 154 7.80 1.35 -2.27
CA ASP A 154 8.05 -0.08 -2.13
C ASP A 154 8.46 -0.36 -0.68
N ARG A 155 7.83 -1.34 -0.05
CA ARG A 155 8.10 -1.73 1.34
C ARG A 155 8.35 -3.22 1.42
N LEU A 156 9.53 -3.58 1.94
CA LEU A 156 9.91 -4.97 2.19
C LEU A 156 9.89 -5.21 3.70
N TYR A 157 8.96 -6.05 4.15
CA TYR A 157 8.88 -6.48 5.54
C TYR A 157 9.71 -7.73 5.73
N SER A 158 10.53 -7.74 6.78
CA SER A 158 11.34 -8.89 7.17
C SER A 158 11.10 -9.26 8.63
N ASP A 159 11.16 -10.55 8.92
CA ASP A 159 11.05 -11.06 10.28
C ASP A 159 12.34 -10.85 11.11
N SER A 160 12.29 -11.20 12.39
CA SER A 160 13.43 -11.16 13.33
C SER A 160 14.66 -11.97 12.87
N ALA A 161 14.46 -12.96 11.99
CA ALA A 161 15.52 -13.75 11.39
C ALA A 161 16.07 -13.15 10.09
N GLY A 162 15.57 -11.97 9.68
CA GLY A 162 15.98 -11.27 8.46
C GLY A 162 15.41 -11.85 7.18
N ARG A 163 14.38 -12.71 7.26
CA ARG A 163 13.74 -13.32 6.09
C ARG A 163 12.64 -12.40 5.56
N PRO A 164 12.60 -12.13 4.25
CA PRO A 164 11.49 -11.37 3.65
C PRO A 164 10.15 -12.09 3.80
N VAL A 165 9.15 -11.39 4.34
CA VAL A 165 7.79 -11.91 4.56
C VAL A 165 6.82 -11.33 3.55
N GLU A 166 6.94 -10.04 3.24
CA GLU A 166 6.03 -9.33 2.36
C GLU A 166 6.77 -8.26 1.57
N LEU A 167 6.52 -8.18 0.26
CA LEU A 167 6.87 -7.04 -0.56
C LEU A 167 5.59 -6.32 -0.99
N SER A 168 5.42 -5.09 -0.55
CA SER A 168 4.32 -4.21 -0.93
C SER A 168 4.80 -3.13 -1.88
N VAL A 169 4.11 -2.95 -3.00
CA VAL A 169 4.38 -1.91 -4.01
C VAL A 169 3.13 -1.05 -4.17
N SER A 170 3.20 0.17 -3.64
CA SER A 170 2.09 1.12 -3.62
C SER A 170 2.34 2.29 -4.57
N HIS A 171 1.32 2.65 -5.36
CA HIS A 171 1.32 3.83 -6.22
C HIS A 171 0.27 4.82 -5.71
N PHE A 172 0.71 5.95 -5.19
CA PHE A 172 -0.15 7.01 -4.63
C PHE A 172 -0.35 8.15 -5.63
N LEU A 173 -1.57 8.67 -5.69
CA LEU A 173 -1.87 9.92 -6.38
C LEU A 173 -1.21 11.09 -5.62
N PRO A 174 -0.22 11.79 -6.20
CA PRO A 174 0.48 12.86 -5.50
C PRO A 174 -0.42 14.05 -5.17
N GLU A 175 -1.52 14.23 -5.88
CA GLU A 175 -2.53 15.27 -5.61
C GLU A 175 -3.30 15.02 -4.31
N GLN A 176 -3.36 13.76 -3.85
CA GLN A 176 -4.16 13.31 -2.71
C GLN A 176 -3.30 12.85 -1.53
N TYR A 177 -2.02 12.56 -1.76
CA TYR A 177 -1.12 12.02 -0.74
C TYR A 177 0.23 12.75 -0.71
N THR A 178 0.64 13.20 0.48
CA THR A 178 1.97 13.75 0.73
C THR A 178 2.74 12.89 1.73
N TYR A 179 3.91 12.39 1.32
CA TYR A 179 4.84 11.74 2.23
C TYR A 179 5.64 12.78 3.03
N ARG A 180 5.61 12.69 4.37
CA ARG A 180 6.40 13.57 5.25
C ARG A 180 7.13 12.73 6.30
N VAL A 181 8.40 13.03 6.50
CA VAL A 181 9.23 12.47 7.58
C VAL A 181 9.91 13.60 8.32
N THR A 182 10.12 13.44 9.62
CA THR A 182 10.90 14.38 10.44
C THR A 182 12.08 13.62 11.02
N LEU A 183 13.27 13.92 10.52
CA LEU A 183 14.50 13.29 10.98
C LEU A 183 15.11 14.12 12.11
N ARG A 184 15.49 13.46 13.20
CA ARG A 184 16.24 14.04 14.31
C ARG A 184 17.64 13.44 14.32
N ARG A 185 18.63 14.23 14.71
CA ARG A 185 20.00 13.77 14.86
C ARG A 185 20.07 12.81 16.05
N SER A 186 20.61 11.61 15.85
CA SER A 186 20.98 10.71 16.94
C SER A 186 22.03 11.40 17.81
N SER A 187 21.73 11.57 19.09
CA SER A 187 22.65 12.08 20.12
C SER A 187 23.76 11.09 20.41
#